data_AF-A0A954F7H0-F1
#
_entry.id   AF-A0A954F7H0-F1
#
_cell.length_a   1.000
_cell.length_b   1.000
_cell.length_c   1.000
_cell.angle_alpha   90.00
_cell.angle_beta   90.00
_cell.angle_gamma   90.00
#
_symmetry.space_group_name_H-M   'P 1'
#
loop_
_entity.id
_entity.type
_entity.pdbx_description
1 polymer ?
#
loop_
_entity_poly.entity_id
_entity_poly.type
_entity_poly.pdbx_seq_one_letter_code
_entity_poly.pdbx_strand_id
1 'polypeptide(L)'
;IGTWTTEDEGVTLKTVYRWLPGKKFIERTFSASAGKKTQQMGVQIIGIDPLSGDIMSWTFNTDGSHAIGIWMPVEAGWAIESRGVMANGMLTSANNIVTKIDKNGCRWQSVNRFVNGVELPDALEVVSKRD
;
A
#
# COMPACT_ATOMS: atom_id res chain seq x y z
N ILE A 1 7.60 9.43 -4.03
CA ILE A 1 6.96 10.75 -4.28
C ILE A 1 6.66 10.86 -5.77
N GLY A 2 5.52 11.45 -6.14
CA GLY A 2 5.05 11.54 -7.53
C GLY A 2 3.79 10.73 -7.78
N THR A 3 3.35 10.70 -9.03
CA THR A 3 2.19 9.93 -9.49
C THR A 3 2.66 8.61 -10.08
N TRP A 4 1.95 7.55 -9.74
CA TRP A 4 2.23 6.19 -10.15
C TRP A 4 0.95 5.54 -10.65
N THR A 5 1.11 4.68 -11.63
CA THR A 5 0.02 3.97 -12.30
C THR A 5 0.32 2.48 -12.28
N THR A 6 -0.66 1.69 -11.85
CA THR A 6 -0.66 0.22 -11.95
C THR A 6 -1.86 -0.17 -12.80
N GLU A 7 -1.68 -1.10 -13.73
CA GLU A 7 -2.77 -1.66 -14.53
C GLU A 7 -2.87 -3.15 -14.24
N ASP A 8 -4.09 -3.61 -13.95
CA ASP A 8 -4.38 -5.02 -13.70
C ASP A 8 -5.82 -5.33 -14.13
N GLU A 9 -6.00 -6.37 -14.94
CA GLU A 9 -7.31 -6.85 -15.45
C GLU A 9 -8.30 -5.76 -15.92
N GLY A 10 -7.80 -4.71 -16.58
CA GLY A 10 -8.64 -3.60 -17.07
C GLY A 10 -9.04 -2.56 -16.02
N VAL A 11 -8.50 -2.68 -14.79
CA VAL A 11 -8.55 -1.68 -13.73
C VAL A 11 -7.23 -0.93 -13.69
N THR A 12 -7.30 0.40 -13.69
CA THR A 12 -6.13 1.26 -13.51
C THR A 12 -6.14 1.83 -12.09
N LEU A 13 -5.14 1.50 -11.29
CA LEU A 13 -4.90 2.13 -10.01
C LEU A 13 -3.96 3.32 -10.17
N LYS A 14 -4.45 4.51 -9.86
CA LYS A 14 -3.63 5.72 -9.77
C LYS A 14 -3.28 5.99 -8.32
N THR A 15 -1.99 6.12 -8.05
CA THR A 15 -1.45 6.42 -6.71
C THR A 15 -0.64 7.70 -6.73
N VAL A 16 -0.92 8.63 -5.82
CA VAL A 16 -0.18 9.90 -5.71
C VAL A 16 0.50 9.97 -4.36
N TYR A 17 1.81 10.23 -4.37
CA TYR A 17 2.62 10.42 -3.16
C TYR A 17 3.09 11.86 -3.06
N ARG A 18 2.84 12.51 -1.93
CA ARG A 18 3.34 13.85 -1.62
C ARG A 18 3.91 13.93 -0.21
N TRP A 19 4.91 14.79 -0.03
CA TRP A 19 5.38 15.12 1.31
C TRP A 19 4.33 15.95 2.05
N LEU A 20 4.11 15.63 3.32
CA LEU A 20 3.40 16.51 4.24
C LEU A 20 4.33 17.64 4.74
N PRO A 21 3.77 18.70 5.38
CA PRO A 21 4.58 19.76 5.98
C PRO A 21 5.70 19.22 6.86
N GLY A 22 6.87 19.85 6.78
CA GLY A 22 8.08 19.41 7.50
C GLY A 22 8.80 18.20 6.89
N LYS A 23 8.27 17.57 5.83
CA LYS A 23 8.89 16.45 5.10
C LYS A 23 9.32 15.28 6.00
N LYS A 24 8.54 15.03 7.07
CA LYS A 24 8.72 13.87 7.96
C LYS A 24 7.77 12.73 7.62
N PHE A 25 6.63 13.06 7.03
CA PHE A 25 5.60 12.12 6.61
C PHE A 25 5.28 12.29 5.13
N ILE A 26 4.92 11.19 4.50
CA ILE A 26 4.44 11.09 3.14
C ILE A 26 2.96 10.73 3.21
N GLU A 27 2.13 11.48 2.49
CA GLU A 27 0.76 11.09 2.21
C GLU A 27 0.72 10.39 0.85
N ARG A 28 0.08 9.21 0.82
CA ARG A 28 -0.26 8.44 -0.36
C ARG A 28 -1.78 8.43 -0.50
N THR A 29 -2.31 8.89 -1.62
CA THR A 29 -3.71 8.65 -2.01
C THR A 29 -3.75 7.66 -3.15
N PHE A 30 -4.79 6.81 -3.20
CA PHE A 30 -4.95 5.83 -4.26
C PHE A 30 -6.41 5.74 -4.71
N SER A 31 -6.61 5.65 -6.01
CA SER A 31 -7.92 5.63 -6.68
C SER A 31 -7.93 4.59 -7.77
N ALA A 32 -9.01 3.81 -7.86
CA ALA A 32 -9.21 2.82 -8.91
C ALA A 32 -10.08 3.40 -10.03
N SER A 33 -9.74 3.09 -11.28
CA SER A 33 -10.53 3.46 -12.45
C SER A 33 -10.85 2.23 -13.28
N ALA A 34 -12.14 2.04 -13.58
CA ALA A 34 -12.63 1.04 -14.51
C ALA A 34 -13.46 1.73 -15.60
N GLY A 35 -12.90 1.83 -16.81
CA GLY A 35 -13.46 2.66 -17.88
C GLY A 35 -13.51 4.14 -17.49
N LYS A 36 -14.70 4.76 -17.53
CA LYS A 36 -14.88 6.19 -17.19
C LYS A 36 -15.17 6.47 -15.72
N LYS A 37 -15.29 5.42 -14.88
CA LYS A 37 -15.60 5.58 -13.45
C LYS A 37 -14.30 5.53 -12.66
N THR A 38 -14.01 6.62 -11.96
CA THR A 38 -12.90 6.69 -10.99
C THR A 38 -13.47 6.79 -9.58
N GLN A 39 -12.95 5.97 -8.67
CA GLN A 39 -13.31 5.98 -7.27
C GLN A 39 -12.05 6.12 -6.42
N GLN A 40 -12.05 7.10 -5.50
CA GLN A 40 -11.01 7.18 -4.48
C GLN A 40 -11.19 6.03 -3.48
N MET A 41 -10.10 5.36 -3.14
CA MET A 41 -10.13 4.15 -2.31
C MET A 41 -9.62 4.38 -0.90
N GLY A 42 -8.68 5.32 -0.73
CA GLY A 42 -8.18 5.64 0.60
C GLY A 42 -6.99 6.59 0.61
N VAL A 43 -6.44 6.73 1.81
CA VAL A 43 -5.22 7.47 2.11
C VAL A 43 -4.32 6.62 2.99
N GLN A 44 -3.01 6.75 2.82
CA GLN A 44 -2.00 6.16 3.69
C GLN A 44 -0.99 7.22 4.08
N ILE A 45 -0.69 7.31 5.36
CA ILE A 45 0.42 8.11 5.89
C ILE A 45 1.61 7.19 6.11
N ILE A 46 2.79 7.59 5.65
CA ILE A 46 4.05 6.83 5.79
C ILE A 46 5.08 7.74 6.43
N GLY A 47 5.78 7.29 7.46
CA GLY A 47 6.83 8.08 8.12
C GLY A 47 7.63 7.25 9.11
N ILE A 48 8.63 7.87 9.72
CA ILE A 48 9.41 7.24 10.79
C ILE A 48 8.65 7.43 12.10
N ASP A 49 8.36 6.34 12.80
CA ASP A 49 7.84 6.38 14.16
C ASP A 49 8.98 6.75 15.12
N PRO A 50 8.88 7.87 15.87
CA PRO A 50 9.96 8.31 16.74
C PRO A 50 10.17 7.39 17.95
N LEU A 51 9.20 6.54 18.31
CA LEU A 51 9.32 5.62 19.45
C LEU A 51 10.17 4.39 19.08
N SER A 52 9.83 3.71 17.99
CA SER A 52 10.55 2.52 17.51
C SER A 52 11.76 2.86 16.64
N GLY A 53 11.72 3.97 15.91
CA GLY A 53 12.67 4.29 14.84
C GLY A 53 12.33 3.61 13.50
N ASP A 54 11.27 2.80 13.45
CA ASP A 54 10.85 2.08 12.26
C ASP A 54 10.12 2.99 11.27
N ILE A 55 10.17 2.64 9.98
CA ILE A 55 9.24 3.21 9.01
C ILE A 55 7.89 2.52 9.20
N MET A 56 6.88 3.32 9.54
CA MET A 56 5.52 2.87 9.71
C MET A 56 4.60 3.49 8.66
N SER A 57 3.49 2.80 8.43
CA SER A 57 2.40 3.32 7.63
C SER A 57 1.05 3.09 8.28
N TRP A 58 0.12 4.01 8.08
CA TRP A 58 -1.27 3.96 8.54
C TRP A 58 -2.18 4.19 7.35
N THR A 59 -3.03 3.23 7.04
CA THR A 59 -3.95 3.25 5.90
C THR A 59 -5.38 3.41 6.40
N PHE A 60 -6.13 4.28 5.73
CA PHE A 60 -7.55 4.53 5.97
C PHE A 60 -8.28 4.43 4.64
N ASN A 61 -9.21 3.49 4.54
CA ASN A 61 -9.98 3.25 3.32
C ASN A 61 -11.35 3.92 3.42
N THR A 62 -11.96 4.21 2.27
CA THR A 62 -13.26 4.91 2.20
C THR A 62 -14.44 4.09 2.74
N ASP A 63 -14.28 2.77 2.86
CA ASP A 63 -15.27 1.88 3.47
C ASP A 63 -15.21 1.86 5.00
N GLY A 64 -14.28 2.59 5.61
CA GLY A 64 -14.06 2.62 7.06
C GLY A 64 -13.07 1.58 7.58
N SER A 65 -12.53 0.72 6.72
CA SER A 65 -11.43 -0.17 7.10
C SER A 65 -10.11 0.59 7.27
N HIS A 66 -9.22 0.04 8.09
CA HIS A 66 -7.90 0.63 8.35
C HIS A 66 -6.82 -0.43 8.55
N ALA A 67 -5.56 -0.05 8.36
CA ALA A 67 -4.43 -0.93 8.59
C ALA A 67 -3.20 -0.16 9.06
N ILE A 68 -2.31 -0.84 9.76
CA ILE A 68 -0.95 -0.41 10.05
C ILE A 68 0.03 -1.31 9.31
N GLY A 69 1.20 -0.77 8.96
CA GLY A 69 2.29 -1.53 8.35
C GLY A 69 3.65 -1.11 8.87
N ILE A 70 4.50 -2.08 9.19
CA ILE A 70 5.91 -1.86 9.59
C ILE A 70 6.80 -2.26 8.42
N TRP A 71 7.67 -1.35 7.99
CA TRP A 71 8.48 -1.49 6.80
C TRP A 71 9.91 -1.89 7.17
N MET A 72 10.35 -3.01 6.62
CA MET A 72 11.70 -3.55 6.81
C MET A 72 12.46 -3.49 5.49
N PRO A 73 13.70 -3.00 5.48
CA PRO A 73 14.52 -3.03 4.27
C PRO A 73 14.88 -4.48 3.93
N VAL A 74 14.79 -4.81 2.65
CA VAL A 74 15.27 -6.08 2.07
C VAL A 74 16.15 -5.79 0.86
N GLU A 75 16.88 -6.77 0.36
CA GLU A 75 17.92 -6.61 -0.68
C GLU A 75 17.47 -5.73 -1.87
N ALA A 76 16.25 -5.94 -2.37
CA ALA A 76 15.73 -5.25 -3.55
C ALA A 76 14.56 -4.28 -3.26
N GLY A 77 14.34 -3.90 -2.00
CA GLY A 77 13.27 -2.96 -1.66
C GLY A 77 12.78 -3.07 -0.21
N TRP A 78 11.48 -3.31 -0.04
CA TRP A 78 10.82 -3.30 1.27
C TRP A 78 9.92 -4.52 1.45
N ALA A 79 9.97 -5.11 2.64
CA ALA A 79 8.93 -5.99 3.14
C ALA A 79 8.10 -5.23 4.18
N ILE A 80 6.78 -5.35 4.11
CA ILE A 80 5.85 -4.62 4.96
C ILE A 80 4.93 -5.62 5.65
N GLU A 81 5.14 -5.83 6.96
CA GLU A 81 4.19 -6.60 7.76
C GLU A 81 2.98 -5.71 8.04
N SER A 82 1.81 -6.10 7.54
CA SER A 82 0.57 -5.35 7.64
C SER A 82 -0.42 -6.05 8.54
N ARG A 83 -1.10 -5.26 9.38
CA ARG A 83 -2.24 -5.71 10.19
C ARG A 83 -3.36 -4.69 10.08
N GLY A 84 -4.60 -5.14 9.93
CA GLY A 84 -5.73 -4.23 9.74
C GLY A 84 -7.05 -4.79 10.19
N VAL A 85 -8.07 -3.95 10.06
CA VAL A 85 -9.46 -4.24 10.41
C VAL A 85 -10.35 -3.84 9.24
N MET A 86 -11.13 -4.79 8.73
CA MET A 86 -12.14 -4.55 7.70
C MET A 86 -13.33 -3.75 8.25
N ALA A 87 -14.14 -3.16 7.37
CA ALA A 87 -15.30 -2.36 7.77
C ALA A 87 -16.31 -3.13 8.67
N ASN A 88 -16.37 -4.45 8.53
CA ASN A 88 -17.20 -5.33 9.34
C ASN A 88 -16.52 -5.85 10.63
N GLY A 89 -15.33 -5.33 10.97
CA GLY A 89 -14.58 -5.70 12.17
C GLY A 89 -13.66 -6.93 12.02
N MET A 90 -13.64 -7.61 10.87
CA MET A 90 -12.73 -8.75 10.67
C MET A 90 -11.27 -8.30 10.65
N LEU A 91 -10.42 -9.03 11.37
CA LEU A 91 -8.98 -8.79 11.42
C LEU A 91 -8.31 -9.28 10.13
N THR A 92 -7.29 -8.56 9.68
CA THR A 92 -6.50 -8.91 8.49
C THR A 92 -5.01 -8.85 8.80
N SER A 93 -4.25 -9.71 8.14
CA SER A 93 -2.79 -9.60 8.10
C SER A 93 -2.24 -10.01 6.74
N ALA A 94 -1.10 -9.45 6.36
CA ALA A 94 -0.40 -9.79 5.12
C ALA A 94 1.05 -9.29 5.18
N ASN A 95 1.93 -9.92 4.40
CA ASN A 95 3.25 -9.39 4.10
C ASN A 95 3.23 -8.79 2.70
N ASN A 96 3.43 -7.48 2.58
CA ASN A 96 3.50 -6.81 1.29
C ASN A 96 4.96 -6.62 0.90
N ILE A 97 5.34 -7.12 -0.27
CA ILE A 97 6.69 -7.02 -0.81
C ILE A 97 6.69 -5.96 -1.90
N VAL A 98 7.56 -4.96 -1.77
CA VAL A 98 7.82 -3.94 -2.78
C VAL A 98 9.23 -4.14 -3.30
N THR A 99 9.34 -4.52 -4.57
CA THR A 99 10.63 -4.76 -5.23
C THR A 99 10.89 -3.65 -6.25
N LYS A 100 12.03 -2.98 -6.13
CA LYS A 100 12.44 -1.95 -7.08
C LYS A 100 12.84 -2.60 -8.40
N ILE A 101 12.31 -2.11 -9.52
CA ILE A 101 12.78 -2.47 -10.87
C ILE A 101 13.85 -1.45 -11.29
N ASP A 102 13.50 -0.18 -11.29
CA ASP A 102 14.38 0.92 -11.68
C ASP A 102 13.98 2.24 -11.00
N LYS A 103 14.33 3.40 -11.57
CA LYS A 103 13.98 4.73 -11.03
C LYS A 103 12.48 5.08 -11.14
N ASN A 104 11.77 4.45 -12.06
CA ASN A 104 10.39 4.72 -12.46
C ASN A 104 9.50 3.48 -12.36
N GLY A 105 10.00 2.35 -11.84
CA GLY A 105 9.25 1.10 -11.76
C GLY A 105 9.47 0.36 -10.44
N CYS A 106 8.39 -0.16 -9.89
CA CYS A 106 8.43 -1.15 -8.81
C CYS A 106 7.37 -2.23 -9.01
N ARG A 107 7.62 -3.39 -8.43
CA ARG A 107 6.67 -4.50 -8.31
C ARG A 107 6.10 -4.49 -6.91
N TRP A 108 4.85 -4.87 -6.80
CA TRP A 108 4.19 -5.11 -5.54
C TRP A 108 3.50 -6.47 -5.56
N GLN A 109 3.63 -7.19 -4.46
CA GLN A 109 2.89 -8.42 -4.20
C GLN A 109 2.48 -8.47 -2.73
N SER A 110 1.31 -9.05 -2.45
CA SER A 110 0.85 -9.34 -1.09
C SER A 110 0.82 -10.84 -0.87
N VAL A 111 1.55 -11.33 0.12
CA VAL A 111 1.70 -12.75 0.44
C VAL A 111 1.36 -13.04 1.90
N ASN A 112 1.21 -14.31 2.29
CA ASN A 112 0.88 -14.73 3.66
C ASN A 112 -0.34 -13.98 4.20
N ARG A 113 -1.43 -14.03 3.44
CA ARG A 113 -2.63 -13.21 3.67
C ARG A 113 -3.62 -13.96 4.54
N PHE A 114 -4.20 -13.28 5.52
CA PHE A 114 -5.20 -13.85 6.40
C PHE A 114 -6.37 -12.90 6.62
N VAL A 115 -7.57 -13.47 6.77
CA VAL A 115 -8.77 -12.80 7.26
C VAL A 115 -9.31 -13.61 8.43
N ASN A 116 -9.34 -13.02 9.63
CA ASN A 116 -9.81 -13.64 10.86
C ASN A 116 -9.20 -15.03 11.12
N GLY A 117 -7.90 -15.19 10.83
CA GLY A 117 -7.16 -16.45 10.98
C GLY A 117 -7.31 -17.44 9.81
N VAL A 118 -8.16 -17.16 8.81
CA VAL A 118 -8.28 -17.96 7.59
C VAL A 118 -7.30 -17.48 6.54
N GLU A 119 -6.47 -18.38 6.03
CA GLU A 119 -5.51 -18.10 4.97
C GLU A 119 -6.22 -17.77 3.64
N LEU A 120 -5.68 -16.77 2.93
CA LEU A 120 -6.09 -16.40 1.59
C LEU A 120 -4.93 -16.66 0.60
N PRO A 121 -5.23 -16.93 -0.68
CA PRO A 121 -4.20 -16.97 -1.70
C PRO A 121 -3.40 -15.67 -1.77
N ASP A 122 -2.12 -15.82 -2.11
CA ASP A 122 -1.26 -14.69 -2.45
C ASP A 122 -1.87 -13.88 -3.60
N ALA A 123 -1.71 -12.56 -3.54
CA ALA A 123 -2.10 -11.69 -4.62
C ALA A 123 -1.16 -11.90 -5.83
N LEU A 124 -1.69 -11.67 -7.03
CA LEU A 124 -0.86 -11.58 -8.22
C LEU A 124 0.13 -10.40 -8.07
N GLU A 125 1.34 -10.59 -8.62
CA GLU A 125 2.30 -9.51 -8.71
C GLU A 125 1.82 -8.47 -9.72
N VAL A 126 1.88 -7.19 -9.34
CA VAL A 126 1.56 -6.07 -10.23
C VAL A 126 2.72 -5.10 -10.32
N VAL A 127 2.82 -4.42 -11.46
CA VAL A 127 3.87 -3.44 -11.74
C VAL A 127 3.31 -2.03 -11.66
N SER A 128 3.86 -1.22 -10.76
CA SER A 128 3.62 0.22 -10.72
C SER A 128 4.69 0.95 -11.51
N LYS A 129 4.26 1.86 -12.39
CA LYS A 129 5.14 2.76 -13.15
C LYS A 129 4.91 4.19 -12.72
N ARG A 130 5.98 4.98 -12.63
CA ARG A 130 5.93 6.41 -12.34
C ARG A 130 5.72 7.18 -13.64
N ASP A 131 4.79 8.14 -13.58
CA ASP A 131 4.54 9.11 -14.64
C ASP A 131 5.69 10.13 -14.76
#